data_AF-A0A450WQL2-F1
#
_entry.id   AF-A0A450WQL2-F1
#
_cell.length_a   1.000
_cell.length_b   1.000
_cell.length_c   1.000
_cell.angle_alpha   90.00
_cell.angle_beta   90.00
_cell.angle_gamma   90.00
#
_symmetry.space_group_name_H-M   'P 1'
#
loop_
_entity.id
_entity.type
_entity.pdbx_description
1 polymer ?
#
loop_
_entity_poly.entity_id
_entity_poly.type
_entity_poly.pdbx_seq_one_letter_code
_entity_poly.pdbx_strand_id
1 'polypeptide(L)'
;MCKVSDVLFRHFTLTRAYVIAVVMGLFFVAPISSALAQEHAVRGQIDRPADRGIVPDHYRVFGTITERLPDGYHLWIVVQIGALMWPKEPEVSVVGTSWRTPTPISEGGMGPYRLVLFLVDSEGQRSIEQWLRVGTATGNFPGLETIIGGRALDSITVQQ
;
A
#
# COMPACT_ATOMS: atom_id res chain seq x y z
N MET A 1 1.45 -27.29 -88.74
CA MET A 1 2.87 -27.69 -88.85
C MET A 1 3.58 -27.31 -87.56
N CYS A 2 4.39 -28.25 -87.07
CA CYS A 2 5.42 -28.17 -86.02
C CYS A 2 5.07 -27.88 -84.55
N LYS A 3 5.67 -28.77 -83.76
CA LYS A 3 5.68 -29.04 -82.32
C LYS A 3 6.78 -28.19 -81.64
N VAL A 4 6.90 -28.38 -80.32
CA VAL A 4 8.09 -28.12 -79.47
C VAL A 4 8.10 -26.74 -78.80
N SER A 5 8.38 -26.54 -77.52
CA SER A 5 8.38 -27.32 -76.28
C SER A 5 8.69 -26.31 -75.17
N ASP A 6 8.25 -26.60 -73.96
CA ASP A 6 8.65 -25.98 -72.70
C ASP A 6 10.15 -25.67 -72.56
N VAL A 7 10.47 -24.64 -71.76
CA VAL A 7 11.07 -24.77 -70.42
C VAL A 7 11.77 -23.47 -70.02
N LEU A 8 11.38 -23.01 -68.83
CA LEU A 8 12.11 -22.25 -67.81
C LEU A 8 13.55 -21.77 -68.13
N PHE A 9 13.89 -20.53 -67.75
CA PHE A 9 14.63 -20.26 -66.50
C PHE A 9 14.94 -18.76 -66.35
N ARG A 10 14.64 -18.26 -65.15
CA ARG A 10 15.30 -17.22 -64.36
C ARG A 10 16.32 -16.30 -65.05
N HIS A 11 16.23 -14.99 -64.79
CA HIS A 11 17.05 -14.29 -63.79
C HIS A 11 16.94 -12.75 -63.92
N PHE A 12 16.85 -12.09 -62.76
CA PHE A 12 17.51 -10.83 -62.42
C PHE A 12 17.04 -9.54 -63.11
N THR A 13 16.26 -8.74 -62.37
CA THR A 13 16.70 -7.51 -61.67
C THR A 13 16.58 -6.26 -62.54
N LEU A 14 15.73 -5.31 -62.14
CA LEU A 14 16.18 -4.15 -61.36
C LEU A 14 15.04 -3.14 -61.15
N THR A 15 14.91 -2.72 -59.90
CA THR A 15 14.52 -1.36 -59.44
C THR A 15 13.24 -0.73 -59.95
N ARG A 16 12.26 -0.66 -59.04
CA ARG A 16 11.68 0.63 -58.65
C ARG A 16 11.14 0.54 -57.22
N ALA A 17 11.78 1.31 -56.34
CA ALA A 17 11.37 1.50 -54.97
C ALA A 17 10.01 2.24 -54.93
N TYR A 18 9.06 1.67 -54.17
CA TYR A 18 8.06 2.37 -53.35
C TYR A 18 7.26 1.29 -52.61
N VAL A 19 7.66 0.91 -51.38
CA VAL A 19 7.03 1.38 -50.14
C VAL A 19 5.53 1.07 -50.10
N ILE A 20 5.18 -0.11 -49.56
CA ILE A 20 4.21 -0.20 -48.45
C ILE A 20 4.81 -1.19 -47.46
N ALA A 21 5.31 -0.62 -46.37
CA ALA A 21 5.77 -1.32 -45.20
C ALA A 21 4.59 -1.92 -44.42
N VAL A 22 4.92 -2.86 -43.53
CA VAL A 22 4.10 -3.31 -42.38
C VAL A 22 3.01 -4.36 -42.69
N VAL A 23 3.41 -5.58 -43.04
CA VAL A 23 2.53 -6.78 -42.88
C VAL A 23 3.20 -7.90 -42.05
N MET A 24 4.48 -7.78 -41.68
CA MET A 24 5.15 -8.76 -40.81
C MET A 24 5.72 -8.09 -39.57
N GLY A 25 4.82 -7.65 -38.72
CA GLY A 25 5.13 -7.04 -37.44
C GLY A 25 3.95 -7.21 -36.48
N LEU A 26 3.35 -8.39 -36.45
CA LEU A 26 2.60 -8.85 -35.27
C LEU A 26 3.63 -9.04 -34.16
N PHE A 27 4.03 -7.91 -33.58
CA PHE A 27 4.51 -7.84 -32.22
C PHE A 27 3.42 -8.50 -31.36
N PHE A 28 3.55 -9.80 -31.13
CA PHE A 28 3.15 -10.38 -29.86
C PHE A 28 4.02 -9.70 -28.81
N VAL A 29 3.68 -8.46 -28.45
CA VAL A 29 3.92 -8.01 -27.09
C VAL A 29 3.01 -8.91 -26.29
N ALA A 30 3.55 -10.04 -25.84
CA ALA A 30 2.90 -10.76 -24.76
C ALA A 30 2.63 -9.69 -23.70
N PRO A 31 1.38 -9.54 -23.19
CA PRO A 31 1.25 -8.82 -21.94
C PRO A 31 2.25 -9.53 -21.02
N ILE A 32 3.23 -8.80 -20.51
CA ILE A 32 3.98 -9.28 -19.36
C ILE A 32 2.90 -9.31 -18.29
N SER A 33 2.20 -10.45 -18.25
CA SER A 33 1.03 -10.70 -17.44
C SER A 33 1.51 -10.64 -16.01
N SER A 34 1.47 -9.44 -15.43
CA SER A 34 1.28 -9.10 -14.01
C SER A 34 1.87 -10.05 -12.96
N ALA A 35 2.95 -10.77 -13.28
CA ALA A 35 3.58 -11.76 -12.42
C ALA A 35 4.57 -11.14 -11.42
N LEU A 36 4.59 -9.80 -11.32
CA LEU A 36 5.36 -9.05 -10.34
C LEU A 36 4.50 -8.46 -9.21
N ALA A 37 3.18 -8.56 -9.27
CA ALA A 37 2.29 -8.03 -8.23
C ALA A 37 1.93 -9.09 -7.17
N GLN A 38 2.82 -10.06 -6.94
CA GLN A 38 2.82 -10.80 -5.67
C GLN A 38 3.69 -10.01 -4.70
N GLU A 39 3.32 -8.74 -4.45
CA GLU A 39 3.76 -8.09 -3.23
C GLU A 39 3.28 -8.99 -2.10
N HIS A 40 4.21 -9.46 -1.27
CA HIS A 40 3.87 -9.98 0.04
C HIS A 40 3.21 -8.83 0.80
N ALA A 41 1.90 -8.72 0.63
CA ALA A 41 1.12 -7.66 1.23
C ALA A 41 1.09 -7.96 2.72
N VAL A 42 1.97 -7.29 3.48
CA VAL A 42 2.00 -7.35 4.94
C VAL A 42 0.57 -7.26 5.45
N ARG A 43 0.13 -8.28 6.18
CA ARG A 43 -1.14 -8.25 6.89
C ARG A 43 -0.84 -8.06 8.36
N GLY A 44 -1.77 -7.45 9.07
CA GLY A 44 -1.68 -7.25 10.50
C GLY A 44 -3.03 -7.48 11.13
N GLN A 45 -3.03 -7.70 12.44
CA GLN A 45 -4.22 -7.86 13.24
C GLN A 45 -4.02 -7.17 14.58
N ILE A 46 -5.08 -6.53 15.09
CA ILE A 46 -5.17 -6.03 16.45
C ILE A 46 -5.71 -7.16 17.32
N ASP A 47 -4.91 -7.64 18.27
CA ASP A 47 -5.29 -8.73 19.17
C ASP A 47 -5.90 -8.20 20.46
N ARG A 48 -5.42 -7.05 20.94
CA ARG A 48 -5.95 -6.37 22.12
C ARG A 48 -5.94 -4.85 21.93
N PRO A 49 -6.99 -4.13 22.35
CA PRO A 49 -8.22 -4.64 22.96
C PRO A 49 -9.09 -5.44 21.97
N ALA A 50 -10.12 -6.13 22.47
CA ALA A 50 -11.06 -6.83 21.60
C ALA A 50 -11.99 -5.83 20.90
N ASP A 51 -12.48 -6.20 19.71
CA ASP A 51 -13.49 -5.39 19.01
C ASP A 51 -14.75 -5.20 19.86
N ARG A 52 -15.24 -3.96 19.86
CA ARG A 52 -16.32 -3.41 20.69
C ARG A 52 -16.06 -3.50 22.20
N GLY A 53 -14.82 -3.79 22.62
CA GLY A 53 -14.43 -3.86 24.02
C GLY A 53 -14.50 -2.52 24.74
N ILE A 54 -14.73 -2.58 26.05
CA ILE A 54 -14.60 -1.43 26.95
C ILE A 54 -13.13 -1.32 27.35
N VAL A 55 -12.54 -0.14 27.17
CA VAL A 55 -11.16 0.17 27.51
C VAL A 55 -11.10 1.21 28.63
N PRO A 56 -10.15 1.11 29.57
CA PRO A 56 -9.94 2.15 30.57
C PRO A 56 -9.36 3.42 29.93
N ASP A 57 -9.27 4.52 30.69
CA ASP A 57 -8.71 5.80 30.22
C ASP A 57 -7.29 5.69 29.63
N HIS A 58 -6.52 4.71 30.09
CA HIS A 58 -5.15 4.45 29.64
C HIS A 58 -4.99 2.96 29.38
N TYR A 59 -4.75 2.59 28.12
CA TYR A 59 -4.62 1.19 27.73
C TYR A 59 -3.61 1.01 26.62
N ARG A 60 -3.08 -0.21 26.48
CA ARG A 60 -2.11 -0.55 25.43
C ARG A 60 -2.79 -1.36 24.35
N VAL A 61 -2.32 -1.19 23.12
CA VAL A 61 -2.78 -1.95 21.96
C VAL A 61 -1.67 -2.90 21.55
N PHE A 62 -2.05 -4.13 21.22
CA PHE A 62 -1.16 -5.21 20.86
C PHE A 62 -1.69 -5.93 19.63
N GLY A 63 -0.80 -6.54 18.89
CA GLY A 63 -1.20 -7.38 17.79
C GLY A 63 -0.05 -8.11 17.13
N THR A 64 -0.35 -8.63 15.95
CA THR A 64 0.59 -9.38 15.12
C THR A 64 0.60 -8.88 13.68
N ILE A 65 1.67 -9.19 12.96
CA ILE A 65 1.80 -9.10 11.51
C ILE A 65 2.20 -10.47 10.95
N THR A 66 1.83 -10.76 9.71
CA THR A 66 2.05 -12.10 9.11
C THR A 66 3.50 -12.44 8.86
N GLU A 67 4.35 -11.43 8.70
CA GLU A 67 5.76 -11.55 8.37
C GLU A 67 6.55 -10.38 8.96
N ARG A 68 7.88 -10.40 8.79
CA ARG A 68 8.72 -9.29 9.24
C ARG A 68 8.31 -8.00 8.53
N LEU A 69 8.21 -6.90 9.27
CA LEU A 69 7.98 -5.58 8.70
C LEU A 69 9.11 -5.25 7.69
N PRO A 70 8.80 -4.94 6.42
CA PRO A 70 9.80 -4.58 5.43
C PRO A 70 10.54 -3.30 5.81
N ASP A 71 11.80 -3.20 5.39
CA ASP A 71 12.61 -2.01 5.68
C ASP A 71 11.98 -0.77 5.02
N GLY A 72 11.98 0.36 5.76
CA GLY A 72 11.40 1.62 5.30
C GLY A 72 9.87 1.73 5.45
N TYR A 73 9.22 0.68 5.95
CA TYR A 73 7.82 0.70 6.38
C TYR A 73 7.72 0.84 7.90
N HIS A 74 6.62 1.45 8.33
CA HIS A 74 6.35 1.82 9.71
C HIS A 74 4.93 1.39 10.09
N LEU A 75 4.71 1.04 11.36
CA LEU A 75 3.38 0.71 11.89
C LEU A 75 2.89 1.77 12.84
N TRP A 76 1.65 2.20 12.66
CA TRP A 76 0.98 3.20 13.49
C TRP A 76 -0.36 2.67 13.99
N ILE A 77 -0.71 3.04 15.23
CA ILE A 77 -2.11 3.03 15.65
C ILE A 77 -2.69 4.40 15.35
N VAL A 78 -3.82 4.40 14.66
CA VAL A 78 -4.55 5.59 14.27
C VAL A 78 -5.92 5.53 14.93
N VAL A 79 -6.28 6.56 15.67
CA VAL A 79 -7.65 6.75 16.13
C VAL A 79 -8.44 7.38 14.98
N GLN A 80 -9.58 6.79 14.65
CA GLN A 80 -10.46 7.28 13.61
C GLN A 80 -11.85 7.57 14.18
N ILE A 81 -12.34 8.79 13.94
CA ILE A 81 -13.69 9.25 14.27
C ILE A 81 -14.29 9.87 13.01
N GLY A 82 -15.33 9.24 12.47
CA GLY A 82 -15.86 9.60 11.16
C GLY A 82 -14.81 9.45 10.06
N ALA A 83 -14.59 10.51 9.28
CA ALA A 83 -13.59 10.56 8.21
C ALA A 83 -12.20 11.01 8.68
N LEU A 84 -12.08 11.45 9.94
CA LEU A 84 -10.86 12.06 10.45
C LEU A 84 -10.02 11.04 11.22
N MET A 85 -8.71 11.18 11.10
CA MET A 85 -7.70 10.27 11.62
C MET A 85 -6.65 11.01 12.45
N TRP A 86 -6.27 10.40 13.59
CA TRP A 86 -5.26 10.90 14.51
C TRP A 86 -4.26 9.77 14.83
N PRO A 87 -3.09 9.74 14.17
CA PRO A 87 -2.01 8.84 14.54
C PRO A 87 -1.59 9.07 16.00
N LYS A 88 -1.42 7.98 16.77
CA LYS A 88 -1.04 8.04 18.18
C LYS A 88 0.46 7.84 18.33
N GLU A 89 1.12 8.78 18.99
CA GLU A 89 2.55 8.72 19.29
C GLU A 89 2.86 7.90 20.55
N PRO A 90 4.03 7.25 20.62
CA PRO A 90 5.01 7.06 19.53
C PRO A 90 4.58 5.94 18.56
N GLU A 91 5.32 5.81 17.45
CA GLU A 91 5.21 4.69 16.51
C GLU A 91 5.18 3.33 17.25
N VAL A 92 4.45 2.37 16.69
CA VAL A 92 4.30 1.03 17.26
C VAL A 92 5.67 0.31 17.29
N SER A 93 6.01 -0.32 18.40
CA SER A 93 7.22 -1.17 18.48
C SER A 93 6.96 -2.55 17.91
N VAL A 94 7.78 -2.98 16.96
CA VAL A 94 7.70 -4.32 16.33
C VAL A 94 8.89 -5.18 16.75
N VAL A 95 8.61 -6.41 17.19
CA VAL A 95 9.61 -7.42 17.55
C VAL A 95 9.22 -8.74 16.89
N GLY A 96 9.96 -9.13 15.85
CA GLY A 96 9.59 -10.26 15.00
C GLY A 96 8.27 -9.98 14.29
N THR A 97 7.25 -10.79 14.57
CA THR A 97 5.89 -10.64 14.04
C THR A 97 4.90 -10.05 15.05
N SER A 98 5.35 -9.75 16.27
CA SER A 98 4.50 -9.14 17.30
C SER A 98 4.75 -7.64 17.37
N TRP A 99 3.72 -6.87 17.69
CA TRP A 99 3.83 -5.43 17.88
C TRP A 99 3.03 -4.94 19.08
N ARG A 100 3.41 -3.78 19.62
CA ARG A 100 2.67 -3.11 20.71
C ARG A 100 2.87 -1.60 20.69
N THR A 101 1.89 -0.86 21.20
CA THR A 101 2.08 0.56 21.50
C THR A 101 3.11 0.72 22.62
N PRO A 102 4.15 1.57 22.46
CA PRO A 102 5.19 1.72 23.48
C PRO A 102 4.68 2.45 24.73
N THR A 103 3.69 3.31 24.57
CA THR A 103 2.96 4.00 25.65
C THR A 103 1.47 3.62 25.62
N PRO A 104 0.75 3.83 26.73
CA PRO A 104 -0.70 3.74 26.74
C PRO A 104 -1.34 4.82 25.85
N ILE A 105 -2.37 4.44 25.11
CA ILE A 105 -3.30 5.36 24.43
C ILE A 105 -4.28 5.91 25.47
N SER A 106 -4.62 7.18 25.31
CA SER A 106 -5.70 7.86 26.03
C SER A 106 -6.43 8.80 25.08
N GLU A 107 -7.77 8.73 25.08
CA GLU A 107 -8.64 9.68 24.39
C GLU A 107 -9.51 10.41 25.41
N GLY A 108 -9.69 11.72 25.21
CA GLY A 108 -10.55 12.56 26.04
C GLY A 108 -11.97 12.75 25.47
N GLY A 109 -12.32 12.03 24.40
CA GLY A 109 -13.62 12.14 23.73
C GLY A 109 -14.70 11.25 24.35
N MET A 110 -15.95 11.68 24.28
CA MET A 110 -17.10 10.84 24.64
C MET A 110 -17.54 9.99 23.45
N GLY A 111 -17.73 8.68 23.67
CA GLY A 111 -18.32 7.75 22.71
C GLY A 111 -17.32 6.78 22.06
N PRO A 112 -17.82 5.85 21.23
CA PRO A 112 -16.98 4.87 20.58
C PRO A 112 -16.10 5.49 19.50
N TYR A 113 -14.91 4.94 19.33
CA TYR A 113 -13.99 5.29 18.25
C TYR A 113 -13.34 4.04 17.69
N ARG A 114 -12.78 4.18 16.48
CA ARG A 114 -12.09 3.09 15.80
C ARG A 114 -10.59 3.21 16.03
N LEU A 115 -9.95 2.10 16.40
CA LEU A 115 -8.51 1.93 16.31
C LEU A 115 -8.20 1.25 14.98
N VAL A 116 -7.31 1.85 14.21
CA VAL A 116 -6.86 1.31 12.93
C VAL A 116 -5.38 1.04 13.02
N LEU A 117 -4.97 -0.19 12.70
CA LEU A 117 -3.57 -0.53 12.48
C LEU A 117 -3.22 -0.06 11.06
N PHE A 118 -2.33 0.92 10.97
CA PHE A 118 -1.91 1.50 9.71
C PHE A 118 -0.48 1.09 9.40
N LEU A 119 -0.26 0.64 8.17
CA LEU A 119 1.08 0.50 7.59
C LEU A 119 1.35 1.72 6.73
N VAL A 120 2.48 2.38 6.94
CA VAL A 120 2.91 3.52 6.12
C VAL A 120 4.31 3.28 5.55
N ASP A 121 4.54 3.77 4.35
CA ASP A 121 5.89 3.87 3.78
C ASP A 121 6.65 5.08 4.35
N SER A 122 7.84 5.33 3.80
CA SER A 122 8.69 6.46 4.22
C SER A 122 8.08 7.84 3.90
N GLU A 123 7.19 7.97 2.92
CA GLU A 123 6.48 9.22 2.66
C GLU A 123 5.40 9.44 3.73
N GLY A 124 4.62 8.40 4.04
CA GLY A 124 3.63 8.45 5.10
C GLY A 124 4.23 8.70 6.47
N GLN A 125 5.38 8.09 6.79
CA GLN A 125 6.12 8.37 8.01
C GLN A 125 6.48 9.86 8.14
N ARG A 126 7.07 10.46 7.10
CA ARG A 126 7.43 11.89 7.10
C ARG A 126 6.21 12.79 7.24
N SER A 127 5.10 12.41 6.61
CA SER A 127 3.82 13.13 6.69
C SER A 127 3.28 13.14 8.13
N ILE A 128 3.24 11.97 8.79
CA ILE A 128 2.81 11.84 10.20
C ILE A 128 3.74 12.63 11.11
N GLU A 129 5.06 12.51 10.95
CA GLU A 129 6.02 13.27 11.76
C GLU A 129 5.87 14.78 11.58
N GLN A 130 5.62 15.25 10.36
CA GLN A 130 5.36 16.66 10.10
C GLN A 130 4.08 17.13 10.79
N TRP A 131 3.01 16.35 10.68
CA TRP A 131 1.75 16.63 11.36
C TRP A 131 1.93 16.68 12.88
N LEU A 132 2.63 15.72 13.48
CA LEU A 132 2.96 15.71 14.91
C LEU A 132 3.77 16.93 15.31
N ARG A 133 4.81 17.30 14.54
CA ARG A 133 5.63 18.49 14.82
C ARG A 133 4.80 19.77 14.82
N VAL A 134 3.94 19.96 13.83
CA VAL A 134 3.05 21.14 13.74
C VAL A 134 2.04 21.12 14.89
N GLY A 135 1.45 19.96 15.18
CA GLY A 135 0.48 19.83 16.27
C GLY A 135 1.08 20.13 17.63
N THR A 136 2.26 19.61 17.93
CA THR A 136 3.01 19.90 19.16
C THR A 136 3.40 21.37 19.25
N ALA A 137 3.86 21.99 18.15
CA ALA A 137 4.25 23.40 18.15
C ALA A 137 3.06 24.36 18.34
N THR A 138 1.86 23.98 17.88
CA THR A 138 0.66 24.83 17.92
C THR A 138 -0.31 24.46 19.06
N GLY A 139 -0.13 23.30 19.69
CA GLY A 139 -1.09 22.72 20.63
C GLY A 139 -2.38 22.23 19.97
N ASN A 140 -2.43 22.13 18.63
CA ASN A 140 -3.62 21.77 17.88
C ASN A 140 -3.36 20.63 16.90
N PHE A 141 -4.10 19.53 17.05
CA PHE A 141 -3.97 18.33 16.22
C PHE A 141 -5.22 18.15 15.35
N PRO A 142 -5.35 18.90 14.23
CA PRO A 142 -6.48 18.72 13.32
C PRO A 142 -6.48 17.30 12.76
N GLY A 143 -7.65 16.67 12.69
CA GLY A 143 -7.77 15.33 12.13
C GLY A 143 -7.34 15.28 10.66
N LEU A 144 -6.65 14.21 10.29
CA LEU A 144 -6.23 13.94 8.92
C LEU A 144 -7.38 13.26 8.16
N GLU A 145 -7.71 13.72 6.96
CA GLU A 145 -8.66 13.02 6.07
C GLU A 145 -7.98 11.86 5.33
N THR A 146 -6.67 11.93 5.13
CA THR A 146 -5.86 10.91 4.48
C THR A 146 -4.47 10.85 5.09
N ILE A 147 -3.86 9.66 5.06
CA ILE A 147 -2.46 9.45 5.39
C ILE A 147 -1.80 8.95 4.10
N ILE A 148 -1.03 9.84 3.45
CA ILE A 148 -0.32 9.55 2.19
C ILE A 148 0.64 8.37 2.41
N GLY A 149 0.81 7.51 1.41
CA GLY A 149 1.70 6.34 1.52
C GLY A 149 1.25 5.31 2.57
N GLY A 150 0.03 5.46 3.08
CA GLY A 150 -0.52 4.62 4.14
C GLY A 150 -1.68 3.75 3.70
N ARG A 151 -1.80 2.57 4.31
CA ARG A 151 -2.97 1.70 4.19
C ARG A 151 -3.33 1.05 5.51
N ALA A 152 -4.62 0.86 5.73
CA ALA A 152 -5.12 0.09 6.86
C ALA A 152 -4.78 -1.40 6.69
N LEU A 153 -4.33 -2.03 7.77
CA LEU A 153 -4.13 -3.48 7.88
C LEU A 153 -5.31 -4.16 8.57
N ASP A 154 -5.78 -3.56 9.65
CA ASP A 154 -6.89 -4.04 10.46
C ASP A 154 -7.53 -2.87 11.23
N SER A 155 -8.75 -3.06 11.73
CA SER A 155 -9.41 -2.08 12.56
C SER A 155 -10.42 -2.69 13.53
N ILE A 156 -10.51 -2.12 14.71
CA ILE A 156 -11.48 -2.48 15.74
C ILE A 156 -12.17 -1.23 16.28
N THR A 157 -13.36 -1.38 16.83
CA THR A 157 -14.07 -0.33 17.56
C THR A 157 -13.87 -0.53 19.06
N VAL A 158 -13.71 0.53 19.83
CA VAL A 158 -13.62 0.47 21.30
C VAL A 158 -14.55 1.50 21.94
N GLN A 159 -14.83 1.29 23.22
CA GLN A 159 -15.70 2.14 24.05
C GLN A 159 -14.93 2.52 25.32
N GLN A 160 -14.95 3.80 25.70
CA GLN A 160 -14.49 4.26 27.02
C GLN A 160 -15.67 4.39 27.98
#